data_AF-A0A6V8NW90-F1
#
_entry.id   AF-A0A6V8NW90-F1
#
_cell.length_a   1.000
_cell.length_b   1.000
_cell.length_c   1.000
_cell.angle_alpha   90.00
_cell.angle_beta   90.00
_cell.angle_gamma   90.00
#
_symmetry.space_group_name_H-M   'P 1'
#
loop_
_entity.id
_entity.type
_entity.pdbx_description
1 polymer ?
#
loop_
_entity_poly.entity_id
_entity_poly.type
_entity_poly.pdbx_seq_one_letter_code
_entity_poly.pdbx_strand_id
1 'polypeptide(L)' 'MTIYVEHGENLHRAAVAAGVHVDAACGGNGTCGKCRVLIKKGRAKSAPSPNLREDLVEKGYVLACLAPVAD' A
#
# COMPACT_ATOMS: atom_id res chain seq x y z
N MET A 1 16.08 6.15 -4.64
CA MET A 1 15.15 6.72 -5.64
C MET A 1 13.92 7.23 -4.90
N THR A 2 13.44 8.41 -5.25
CA THR A 2 12.29 9.07 -4.63
C THR A 2 11.38 9.55 -5.75
N ILE A 3 10.06 9.45 -5.54
CA ILE A 3 9.05 9.95 -6.47
C ILE A 3 8.10 10.89 -5.72
N TYR A 4 7.52 11.84 -6.43
CA TYR A 4 6.48 12.71 -5.93
C TYR A 4 5.14 12.26 -6.50
N VAL A 5 4.12 12.23 -5.67
CA VAL A 5 2.80 11.72 -6.02
C VAL A 5 1.74 12.63 -5.43
N GLU A 6 0.62 12.70 -6.14
CA GLU A 6 -0.52 13.50 -5.70
C GLU A 6 -1.07 12.97 -4.38
N HIS A 7 -1.51 13.89 -3.52
CA HIS A 7 -2.18 13.54 -2.29
C HIS A 7 -3.46 12.73 -2.60
N GLY A 8 -3.66 11.63 -1.89
CA GLY A 8 -4.76 10.70 -2.09
C GLY A 8 -4.48 9.57 -3.09
N GLU A 9 -3.40 9.65 -3.88
CA GLU A 9 -2.96 8.52 -4.71
C GLU A 9 -2.52 7.35 -3.81
N ASN A 10 -2.85 6.12 -4.20
CA ASN A 10 -2.47 4.95 -3.40
C ASN A 10 -1.05 4.47 -3.72
N LEU A 11 -0.41 3.88 -2.71
CA LEU A 11 0.98 3.41 -2.80
C LEU A 11 1.22 2.41 -3.93
N HIS A 12 0.22 1.57 -4.26
CA HIS A 12 0.35 0.62 -5.35
C HIS A 12 0.43 1.31 -6.71
N ARG A 13 -0.49 2.26 -7.00
CA ARG A 13 -0.47 3.03 -8.25
C ARG A 13 0.77 3.89 -8.37
N ALA A 14 1.18 4.54 -7.28
CA ALA A 14 2.44 5.28 -7.20
C ALA A 14 3.65 4.43 -7.58
N ALA A 15 3.75 3.20 -7.02
CA ALA A 15 4.85 2.29 -7.32
C ALA A 15 4.85 1.85 -8.80
N VAL A 16 3.68 1.46 -9.33
CA VAL A 16 3.55 1.02 -10.73
C VAL A 16 3.90 2.15 -11.71
N ALA A 17 3.44 3.37 -11.45
CA ALA A 17 3.76 4.55 -12.27
C ALA A 17 5.27 4.85 -12.28
N ALA A 18 5.97 4.51 -11.20
CA ALA A 18 7.42 4.61 -11.09
C ALA A 18 8.19 3.41 -11.67
N GLY A 19 7.50 2.44 -12.28
CA GLY A 19 8.10 1.21 -12.82
C GLY A 19 8.48 0.18 -11.75
N VAL A 20 8.00 0.32 -10.52
CA VAL A 20 8.24 -0.62 -9.42
C VAL A 20 7.10 -1.63 -9.35
N HIS A 21 7.43 -2.91 -9.48
CA HIS A 21 6.45 -3.98 -9.37
C HIS A 21 6.05 -4.23 -7.92
N VAL A 22 4.75 -4.24 -7.65
CA VAL A 22 4.14 -4.65 -6.38
C VAL A 22 3.08 -5.70 -6.69
N ASP A 23 3.14 -6.85 -6.02
CA ASP A 23 2.21 -7.94 -6.28
C ASP A 23 0.75 -7.52 -6.03
N ALA A 24 -0.09 -7.62 -7.06
CA ALA A 24 -1.51 -7.31 -6.92
C ALA A 24 -2.35 -8.19 -7.83
N ALA A 25 -2.54 -9.46 -7.47
CA ALA A 25 -3.35 -10.40 -8.26
C ALA A 25 -4.79 -9.90 -8.53
N CYS A 26 -5.36 -9.10 -7.63
CA CYS A 26 -6.68 -8.48 -7.81
C CYS A 26 -6.68 -7.14 -8.56
N GLY A 27 -5.54 -6.69 -9.09
CA GLY A 27 -5.41 -5.40 -9.79
C GLY A 27 -5.55 -4.16 -8.91
N GLY A 28 -5.48 -4.30 -7.58
CA GLY A 28 -5.60 -3.18 -6.64
C GLY A 28 -7.00 -3.02 -6.03
N ASN A 29 -7.88 -4.01 -6.14
CA ASN A 29 -9.23 -3.98 -5.57
C ASN A 29 -9.31 -4.34 -4.08
N GLY A 30 -8.19 -4.55 -3.38
CA GLY A 30 -8.17 -4.86 -1.94
C GLY A 30 -8.59 -6.28 -1.54
N THR A 31 -8.86 -7.18 -2.49
CA THR A 31 -9.44 -8.51 -2.22
C THR A 31 -8.44 -9.66 -2.07
N CYS A 32 -7.17 -9.48 -2.49
CA CYS A 32 -6.19 -10.58 -2.47
C CYS A 32 -5.10 -10.48 -1.39
N GLY A 33 -4.89 -9.32 -0.78
CA GLY A 33 -3.84 -9.10 0.24
C GLY A 33 -2.37 -9.15 -0.23
N LYS A 34 -2.10 -9.42 -1.51
CA LYS A 34 -0.72 -9.59 -2.01
C LYS A 34 0.10 -8.30 -2.08
N CYS A 35 -0.55 -7.15 -2.21
CA CYS A 35 0.11 -5.84 -2.32
C CYS A 35 0.59 -5.29 -0.96
N ARG A 36 0.92 -6.19 -0.03
CA ARG A 36 1.32 -5.84 1.32
C ARG A 36 2.71 -5.22 1.31
N VAL A 37 2.84 -4.03 1.88
CA VAL A 37 4.10 -3.28 1.99
C VAL A 37 4.34 -2.87 3.44
N LEU A 38 5.60 -2.66 3.81
CA LEU A 38 6.01 -2.21 5.15
C LEU A 38 6.37 -0.73 5.12
N ILE A 39 5.71 0.09 5.93
CA ILE A 39 6.03 1.50 6.08
C ILE A 39 7.28 1.64 6.97
N LYS A 40 8.41 2.01 6.37
CA LYS A 40 9.68 2.21 7.09
C LYS A 40 9.81 3.58 7.74
N LYS A 41 9.20 4.61 7.13
CA LYS A 41 9.22 6.01 7.57
C LYS A 41 7.90 6.67 7.18
N GLY A 42 7.49 7.67 7.94
CA GLY A 42 6.20 8.36 7.75
C GLY A 42 5.03 7.52 8.26
N ARG A 43 3.81 7.93 7.88
CA ARG A 43 2.57 7.26 8.26
C ARG A 43 1.73 7.03 7.00
N ALA A 44 1.32 5.78 6.80
CA ALA A 44 0.28 5.43 5.85
C ALA A 44 -0.62 4.41 6.53
N LYS A 45 -1.93 4.49 6.28
CA LYS A 45 -2.91 3.56 6.80
C LYS A 45 -3.71 3.01 5.64
N SER A 46 -3.87 1.70 5.58
CA SER A 46 -4.85 1.10 4.68
C SER A 46 -6.20 0.95 5.36
N ALA A 47 -7.27 0.94 4.58
CA ALA A 47 -8.57 0.48 5.06
C ALA A 47 -8.46 -0.94 5.68
N PRO A 48 -9.25 -1.26 6.73
CA PRO A 48 -9.29 -2.60 7.30
C PRO A 48 -9.55 -3.66 6.23
N SER A 49 -8.83 -4.76 6.28
CA SER A 49 -8.98 -5.85 5.31
C SER A 49 -8.81 -7.19 6.03
N PRO A 50 -9.70 -8.18 5.78
CA PRO A 50 -9.53 -9.52 6.33
C PRO A 50 -8.26 -10.21 5.81
N ASN A 51 -7.68 -9.69 4.72
CA ASN A 51 -6.46 -10.22 4.10
C ASN A 51 -5.17 -9.62 4.69
N LEU A 52 -5.26 -8.79 5.73
CA LEU A 52 -4.12 -8.27 6.45
C LEU A 52 -4.31 -8.52 7.95
N ARG A 53 -3.53 -9.46 8.48
CA ARG A 53 -3.57 -9.84 9.89
C ARG A 53 -3.16 -8.67 10.79
N GLU A 54 -3.75 -8.59 11.96
CA GLU A 54 -3.54 -7.50 12.93
C GLU A 54 -2.08 -7.41 13.41
N ASP A 55 -1.41 -8.54 13.63
CA ASP A 55 0.01 -8.60 14.00
C ASP A 55 0.95 -8.00 12.94
N LEU A 56 0.53 -7.96 11.68
CA LEU A 56 1.25 -7.30 10.60
C LEU A 56 0.94 -5.79 10.58
N VAL A 57 -0.32 -5.41 10.84
CA VAL A 57 -0.70 -3.99 10.96
C VAL A 57 0.11 -3.32 12.08
N GLU A 58 0.23 -3.97 13.24
CA GLU A 58 1.03 -3.49 14.37
C GLU A 58 2.52 -3.32 14.02
N LYS A 59 3.03 -4.16 13.12
CA LYS A 59 4.41 -4.06 12.60
C LYS A 59 4.56 -2.98 11.51
N GLY A 60 3.51 -2.25 11.18
CA GLY A 60 3.51 -1.18 10.18
C GLY A 60 3.27 -1.67 8.74
N TYR A 61 2.76 -2.88 8.55
CA TYR A 61 2.34 -3.34 7.22
C TYR A 61 0.98 -2.75 6.84
N VAL A 62 0.84 -2.42 5.56
CA VAL A 62 -0.41 -1.94 4.96
C VAL A 62 -0.64 -2.63 3.61
N LEU A 63 -1.87 -2.62 3.11
CA LEU A 63 -2.15 -2.99 1.72
C LEU A 63 -1.96 -1.76 0.83
N ALA A 64 -0.96 -1.79 -0.06
CA ALA A 64 -0.57 -0.65 -0.87
C ALA A 64 -1.71 -0.08 -1.73
N CYS A 65 -2.62 -0.93 -2.21
CA CYS A 65 -3.77 -0.48 -3.01
C CYS A 65 -4.88 0.21 -2.21
N LEU A 66 -4.90 0.04 -0.89
CA LEU A 66 -5.88 0.65 0.02
C LEU A 66 -5.26 1.74 0.91
N ALA A 67 -3.98 2.04 0.72
CA ALA A 67 -3.23 3.02 1.50
C ALA A 67 -2.97 4.28 0.64
N PRO A 68 -3.77 5.35 0.80
CA PRO A 68 -3.51 6.63 0.15
C PRO A 68 -2.30 7.32 0.78
N VAL A 69 -1.59 8.11 -0.03
CA VAL A 69 -0.57 9.05 0.42
C VAL A 69 -1.28 10.28 0.99
N ALA A 70 -1.06 10.55 2.28
CA ALA A 70 -1.75 11.63 3.00
C ALA A 70 -0.80 12.67 3.61
N ASP A 71 0.52 12.42 3.55
CA ASP A 71 1.59 13.29 4.10
C ASP A 71 2.84 13.20 3.22
#